data_AF-A0A563E7B9-F1
#
_entry.id   AF-A0A563E7B9-F1
#
_cell.length_a   1.000
_cell.length_b   1.000
_cell.length_c   1.000
_cell.angle_alpha   90.00
_cell.angle_beta   90.00
_cell.angle_gamma   90.00
#
_symmetry.space_group_name_H-M   'P 1'
#
loop_
_entity.id
_entity.type
_entity.pdbx_description
1 polymer ?
#
loop_
_entity_poly.entity_id
_entity_poly.type
_entity_poly.pdbx_seq_one_letter_code
_entity_poly.pdbx_strand_id
1 'polypeptide(L)' 'MRWSAPPAPQINPGNSIQGVLALDLPAGVKAASMELHDSMFSGGMKVGLD' A
#
# COMPACT_ATOMS: atom_id res chain seq x y z
N MET A 1 1.82 21.40 8.09
CA MET A 1 2.10 20.05 8.62
C MET A 1 3.25 19.46 7.83
N ARG A 2 4.36 19.09 8.48
CA ARG A 2 5.40 18.25 7.86
C ARG A 2 5.21 16.83 8.37
N TRP A 3 4.98 15.88 7.48
CA TRP A 3 4.92 14.47 7.83
C TRP A 3 6.34 13.98 8.12
N SER A 4 6.61 13.59 9.36
CA SER A 4 7.81 12.83 9.72
C SER A 4 7.45 11.36 9.70
N ALA A 5 7.80 10.64 8.63
CA ALA A 5 7.65 9.19 8.64
C ALA A 5 8.62 8.61 9.69
N PRO A 6 8.19 7.64 10.52
CA PRO A 6 9.13 6.92 11.37
C PRO A 6 10.21 6.27 10.50
N PRO A 7 11.46 6.14 11.00
CA PRO A 7 12.49 5.41 10.28
C PRO A 7 11.97 4.00 9.96
N ALA A 8 12.11 3.59 8.71
CA ALA A 8 11.60 2.30 8.26
C ALA A 8 12.22 1.18 9.12
N PRO A 9 11.41 0.27 9.69
CA PRO A 9 11.94 -0.82 10.48
C PRO A 9 12.79 -1.73 9.59
N GLN A 10 13.80 -2.36 10.17
CA GLN A 10 14.58 -3.38 9.47
C GLN A 10 13.67 -4.57 9.16
N ILE A 11 13.51 -4.86 7.86
CA ILE A 11 12.74 -6.02 7.40
C ILE A 11 13.64 -7.25 7.51
N ASN A 12 13.32 -8.14 8.43
CA ASN A 12 14.01 -9.41 8.67
C ASN A 12 13.02 -10.57 8.46
N PRO A 13 13.51 -11.77 8.10
CA PRO A 13 12.65 -12.94 7.94
C PRO A 13 11.81 -13.22 9.20
N GLY A 14 10.52 -13.51 9.02
CA GLY A 14 9.58 -13.80 10.11
C GLY A 14 8.91 -12.57 10.74
N ASN A 15 9.32 -11.35 10.38
CA ASN A 15 8.65 -10.13 10.84
C ASN A 15 7.54 -9.69 9.88
N SER A 16 6.57 -8.94 10.41
CA SER A 16 5.54 -8.26 9.63
C SER A 16 5.57 -6.76 9.92
N ILE A 17 5.24 -5.95 8.92
CA ILE A 17 5.10 -4.49 9.06
C ILE A 17 3.64 -4.09 8.89
N GLN A 18 3.25 -3.00 9.55
CA GLN A 18 1.96 -2.35 9.36
C GLN A 18 2.23 -0.95 8.82
N GLY A 19 1.48 -0.55 7.79
CA GLY A 19 1.65 0.73 7.13
C GLY A 19 0.35 1.21 6.52
N VAL A 20 0.29 2.51 6.26
CA VAL A 20 -0.81 3.15 5.53
C VAL A 20 -0.33 3.43 4.12
N LEU A 21 -1.05 2.92 3.12
CA LEU A 21 -0.87 3.29 1.73
C LEU A 21 -1.83 4.44 1.40
N ALA A 22 -1.28 5.61 1.13
CA ALA A 22 -2.04 6.77 0.66
C ALA A 22 -1.74 7.01 -0.82
N LEU A 23 -2.80 7.12 -1.61
CA LEU A 23 -2.74 7.45 -3.03
C LEU A 23 -3.44 8.79 -3.23
N ASP A 24 -2.80 9.69 -3.98
CA ASP A 24 -3.45 10.94 -4.37
C ASP A 24 -4.40 10.67 -5.54
N LEU A 25 -5.65 11.08 -5.39
CA LEU A 25 -6.71 10.86 -6.37
C LEU A 25 -7.35 12.19 -6.75
N PRO A 26 -7.82 12.35 -8.00
CA PRO A 26 -8.60 13.51 -8.38
C PRO A 26 -9.83 13.69 -7.47
N ALA A 27 -10.19 14.95 -7.23
CA ALA A 27 -11.37 15.26 -6.43
C ALA A 27 -12.64 14.63 -7.02
N GLY A 28 -13.49 14.06 -6.16
CA GLY A 28 -14.74 13.42 -6.56
C GLY A 28 -14.61 11.98 -7.07
N VAL A 29 -13.39 11.42 -7.13
CA VAL A 29 -13.18 10.01 -7.50
C VAL A 29 -13.18 9.13 -6.25
N LYS A 30 -14.04 8.10 -6.23
CA LYS A 30 -13.95 6.99 -5.26
C LYS A 30 -13.19 5.83 -5.90
N ALA A 31 -12.12 5.36 -5.26
CA ALA A 31 -11.43 4.14 -5.70
C ALA A 31 -12.35 2.93 -5.50
N ALA A 32 -12.44 2.06 -6.52
CA ALA A 32 -13.29 0.87 -6.49
C ALA A 32 -12.51 -0.40 -6.12
N SER A 33 -11.26 -0.52 -6.60
CA SER A 33 -10.42 -1.69 -6.34
C SER A 33 -8.94 -1.33 -6.45
N MET A 34 -8.09 -2.15 -5.84
CA MET A 34 -6.63 -2.09 -5.97
C MET A 34 -6.07 -3.45 -6.39
N GLU A 35 -5.00 -3.43 -7.19
CA GLU A 35 -4.25 -4.62 -7.56
C GLU A 35 -2.88 -4.59 -6.88
N LEU A 36 -2.55 -5.67 -6.16
CA LEU A 36 -1.33 -5.80 -5.37
C LEU A 36 -0.44 -6.88 -5.96
N HIS A 37 0.81 -6.55 -6.22
CA HIS A 37 1.83 -7.49 -6.71
C HIS A 37 2.90 -7.68 -5.63
N ASP A 38 3.25 -8.93 -5.32
CA ASP A 38 4.38 -9.25 -4.44
C ASP A 38 5.71 -9.31 -5.22
N SER A 39 5.64 -9.41 -6.54
CA SER A 39 6.76 -9.45 -7.47
C SER A 39 6.32 -9.08 -8.89
N MET A 40 7.27 -8.68 -9.73
CA MET A 40 7.03 -8.36 -11.15
C MET A 40 6.54 -9.55 -11.98
N PHE A 41 6.75 -10.78 -11.49
CA PHE A 41 6.34 -12.01 -12.17
C PHE A 41 5.03 -12.58 -11.63
N SER A 42 4.46 -11.96 -10.59
CA SER A 42 3.18 -12.37 -10.02
C SER A 42 2.03 -11.87 -10.88
N GLY A 43 0.98 -12.70 -10.98
CA GLY A 43 -0.30 -12.32 -11.58
C GLY A 43 -1.14 -11.35 -10.74
N GLY A 44 -0.62 -10.94 -9.57
CA GLY A 44 -1.27 -9.99 -8.66
C GLY A 44 -2.46 -10.56 -7.89
N MET A 45 -2.99 -9.74 -6.98
CA MET A 45 -4.26 -9.94 -6.26
C MET A 45 -5.12 -8.68 -6.41
N LYS A 46 -6.40 -8.85 -6.72
CA LYS A 46 -7.39 -7.76 -6.75
C LYS A 46 -8.19 -7.69 -5.45
N VAL A 47 -8.30 -6.49 -4.88
CA VAL A 47 -9.03 -6.20 -3.63
C VAL A 47 -10.09 -5.12 -3.89
N GLY A 48 -11.34 -5.34 -3.48
CA GLY A 48 -12.40 -4.33 -3.48
C GLY A 48 -12.21 -3.29 -2.36
N LEU A 49 -12.53 -2.03 -2.62
CA LEU A 49 -12.38 -0.90 -1.69
C LEU A 49 -13.74 -0.28 -1.30
N ASP A 50 -14.81 -1.03 -1.50
CA ASP A 50 -16.20 -0.64 -1.26
C ASP A 50 -16.49 -0.17 0.18
#